data_AF-A0A660TQV3-F1
#
_entry.id   AF-A0A660TQV3-F1
#
_cell.length_a   1.000
_cell.length_b   1.000
_cell.length_c   1.000
_cell.angle_alpha   90.00
_cell.angle_beta   90.00
_cell.angle_gamma   90.00
#
_symmetry.space_group_name_H-M   'P 1'
#
loop_
_entity.id
_entity.type
_entity.pdbx_description
1 polymer ?
#
loop_
_entity_poly.entity_id
_entity_poly.type
_entity_poly.pdbx_seq_one_letter_code
_entity_poly.pdbx_strand_id
1 'polypeptide(L)'
;KDIREKKSRITMALDRPFDRISPEPFAAAESSRCLECNYICDKCADVCPNRANVAFQVDIKAEPLFSDPGQIVHLDAYCNECGNCGHFCPWTIGVPYRDKPTVFSSKIDFENSTNSGWLLQEDSLVWRLGDALGETGVAGGSVKDIPALEGAAEFFRLFELVLRDRPALFSAVDLKTPEELEV
;
A
#
# COMPACT_ATOMS: atom_id res chain seq x y z
N LYS A 1 -15.31 2.16 20.22
CA LYS A 1 -16.17 1.92 19.03
C LYS A 1 -15.24 1.65 17.87
N ASP A 2 -15.48 0.59 17.11
CA ASP A 2 -14.68 0.31 15.92
C ASP A 2 -14.87 1.49 14.93
N ILE A 3 -13.77 2.02 14.40
CA ILE A 3 -13.77 3.14 13.44
C ILE A 3 -14.64 2.79 12.22
N ARG A 4 -14.71 1.52 11.82
CA ARG A 4 -15.55 1.03 10.72
C ARG A 4 -17.05 1.16 11.03
N GLU A 5 -17.46 1.05 12.29
CA GLU A 5 -18.87 1.23 12.70
C GLU A 5 -19.35 2.68 12.56
N LYS A 6 -18.44 3.66 12.47
CA LYS A 6 -18.81 5.07 12.26
C LYS A 6 -19.39 5.29 10.85
N LYS A 7 -18.95 4.54 9.84
CA LYS A 7 -19.42 4.64 8.44
C LYS A 7 -20.84 4.09 8.22
N SER A 8 -21.38 3.28 9.13
CA SER A 8 -22.64 2.54 8.90
C SER A 8 -23.90 3.25 9.40
N ARG A 9 -23.78 4.45 9.98
CA ARG A 9 -24.91 5.17 10.59
C ARG A 9 -25.25 6.44 9.81
N ILE A 10 -26.52 6.60 9.45
CA ILE A 10 -27.06 7.89 9.00
C ILE A 10 -27.16 8.78 10.25
N THR A 11 -26.32 9.81 10.35
CA THR A 11 -26.37 10.78 11.43
C THR A 11 -27.34 11.91 11.10
N MET A 12 -28.12 12.37 12.08
CA MET A 12 -28.97 13.54 11.92
C MET A 12 -28.12 14.80 11.69
N ALA A 13 -28.65 15.75 10.91
CA ALA A 13 -28.01 17.04 10.70
C ALA A 13 -27.90 17.79 12.03
N LEU A 14 -26.81 18.54 12.23
CA LEU A 14 -26.69 19.47 13.34
C LEU A 14 -27.69 20.61 13.15
N ASP A 15 -28.43 20.97 14.20
CA ASP A 15 -29.42 22.07 14.17
C ASP A 15 -28.80 23.42 13.79
N ARG A 16 -27.48 23.57 13.95
CA ARG A 16 -26.71 24.71 13.44
C ARG A 16 -25.44 24.23 12.74
N PRO A 17 -25.24 24.56 11.45
CA PRO A 17 -24.08 24.10 10.68
C PRO A 17 -22.78 24.79 11.08
N PHE A 18 -22.84 25.91 11.82
CA PHE A 18 -21.65 26.63 12.31
C PHE A 18 -22.06 27.58 13.45
N ASP A 19 -21.59 27.33 14.67
CA ASP A 19 -21.76 28.28 15.78
C ASP A 19 -20.40 28.88 16.15
N ARG A 20 -20.16 30.13 15.72
CA ARG A 20 -18.93 30.90 16.06
C ARG A 20 -18.91 31.35 17.52
N ILE A 21 -20.05 31.28 18.22
CA ILE A 21 -20.23 31.80 19.57
C ILE A 21 -20.01 30.68 20.60
N SER A 22 -20.41 29.45 20.29
CA SER A 22 -20.06 28.25 21.08
C SER A 22 -19.64 27.10 20.16
N PRO A 23 -18.33 26.98 19.84
CA PRO A 23 -17.82 25.98 18.92
C PRO A 23 -17.74 24.56 19.53
N GLU A 24 -17.82 24.41 20.85
CA GLU A 24 -17.58 23.14 21.55
C GLU A 24 -18.53 22.02 21.11
N PRO A 25 -19.86 22.24 21.00
CA PRO A 25 -20.78 21.19 20.56
C PRO A 25 -20.54 20.76 19.11
N PHE A 26 -20.18 21.72 18.24
CA PHE A 26 -19.83 21.44 16.85
C PHE A 26 -18.53 20.62 16.76
N ALA A 27 -17.49 21.02 17.50
CA ALA A 27 -16.23 20.28 17.55
C ALA A 27 -16.40 18.86 18.11
N ALA A 28 -17.21 18.69 19.16
CA ALA A 28 -17.51 17.36 19.71
C ALA A 28 -18.26 16.48 18.69
N ALA A 29 -19.24 17.05 17.98
CA ALA A 29 -19.95 16.34 16.92
C ALA A 29 -19.02 15.93 15.77
N GLU A 30 -18.18 16.85 15.27
CA GLU A 30 -17.28 16.55 14.16
C GLU A 30 -16.17 15.56 14.56
N SER A 31 -15.61 15.69 15.77
CA SER A 31 -14.68 14.71 16.32
C SER A 31 -15.28 13.30 16.38
N SER A 32 -16.57 13.18 16.71
CA SER A 32 -17.28 11.90 16.72
C SER A 32 -17.48 11.28 15.32
N ARG A 33 -17.48 12.10 14.27
CA ARG A 33 -17.59 11.71 12.86
C ARG A 33 -16.26 11.35 12.20
N CYS A 34 -15.15 11.83 12.76
CA CYS A 34 -13.81 11.56 12.25
C CYS A 34 -13.58 10.05 12.09
N LEU A 35 -13.16 9.65 10.89
CA LEU A 35 -12.91 8.26 10.51
C LEU A 35 -11.45 7.85 10.65
N GLU A 36 -10.59 8.72 11.19
CA GLU A 36 -9.16 8.43 11.35
C GLU A 36 -8.56 7.96 10.02
N CYS A 37 -8.54 8.86 9.03
CA CYS A 37 -8.19 8.53 7.65
C CYS A 37 -6.81 7.87 7.52
N ASN A 38 -5.88 8.13 8.44
CA ASN A 38 -4.61 7.40 8.48
C ASN A 38 -4.81 5.89 8.75
N TYR A 39 -5.82 5.50 9.52
CA TYR A 39 -6.11 4.10 9.87
C TYR A 39 -7.04 3.40 8.88
N ILE A 40 -8.05 4.09 8.34
CA ILE A 40 -9.10 3.46 7.50
C ILE A 40 -8.92 3.71 6.00
N CYS A 41 -8.01 4.57 5.57
CA CYS A 41 -7.91 4.92 4.15
C CYS A 41 -7.17 3.84 3.36
N ASP A 42 -7.92 3.20 2.48
CA ASP A 42 -7.47 2.30 1.41
C ASP A 42 -8.05 2.76 0.07
N LYS A 43 -8.41 4.06 -0.04
CA LYS A 43 -9.15 4.62 -1.18
C LYS A 43 -8.46 4.37 -2.51
N CYS A 44 -7.12 4.29 -2.54
CA CYS A 44 -6.37 3.97 -3.73
C CYS A 44 -6.65 2.58 -4.30
N ALA A 45 -6.95 1.59 -3.46
CA ALA A 45 -7.37 0.26 -3.89
C ALA A 45 -8.78 0.31 -4.50
N ASP A 46 -9.68 1.07 -3.89
CA ASP A 46 -11.07 1.21 -4.36
C ASP A 46 -11.19 1.97 -5.69
N VAL A 47 -10.38 3.01 -5.90
CA VAL A 47 -10.48 3.85 -7.12
C VAL A 47 -9.63 3.34 -8.26
N CYS A 48 -8.68 2.42 -8.03
CA CYS A 48 -7.80 1.98 -9.09
C CYS A 48 -8.58 1.15 -10.12
N PRO A 49 -8.71 1.61 -11.37
CA PRO A 49 -9.48 0.88 -12.38
C PRO A 49 -8.85 -0.48 -12.72
N ASN A 50 -7.53 -0.59 -12.57
CA ASN A 50 -6.77 -1.81 -12.87
C ASN A 50 -6.47 -2.66 -11.63
N ARG A 51 -6.95 -2.26 -10.44
CA ARG A 51 -6.66 -2.94 -9.16
C ARG A 51 -5.16 -3.11 -8.87
N ALA A 52 -4.35 -2.15 -9.28
CA ALA A 52 -2.89 -2.12 -9.08
C ALA A 52 -2.47 -1.74 -7.65
N ASN A 53 -3.40 -1.42 -6.74
CA ASN A 53 -3.10 -1.16 -5.34
C ASN A 53 -3.83 -2.20 -4.49
N VAL A 54 -3.09 -2.88 -3.63
CA VAL A 54 -3.63 -3.95 -2.77
C VAL A 54 -3.45 -3.56 -1.31
N ALA A 55 -4.55 -3.57 -0.57
CA ALA A 55 -4.55 -3.39 0.87
C ALA A 55 -4.25 -4.71 1.60
N PHE A 56 -3.41 -4.62 2.62
CA PHE A 56 -3.01 -5.69 3.52
C PHE A 56 -3.37 -5.31 4.95
N GLN A 57 -3.73 -6.33 5.74
CA GLN A 57 -3.97 -6.17 7.16
C GLN A 57 -2.85 -6.89 7.91
N VAL A 58 -2.14 -6.14 8.73
CA VAL A 58 -1.04 -6.61 9.56
C VAL A 58 -1.51 -6.68 11.01
N ASP A 59 -1.26 -7.81 11.68
CA ASP A 59 -1.47 -7.90 13.11
C ASP A 59 -0.32 -7.18 13.84
N ILE A 60 -0.53 -5.92 14.19
CA ILE A 60 0.45 -5.07 14.87
C ILE A 60 0.87 -5.61 16.25
N LYS A 61 0.13 -6.56 16.85
CA LYS A 61 0.57 -7.22 18.08
C LYS A 61 1.64 -8.28 17.81
N ALA A 62 1.55 -8.95 16.67
CA ALA A 62 2.54 -9.92 16.21
C ALA A 62 3.70 -9.25 15.46
N GLU A 63 3.45 -8.09 14.85
CA GLU A 63 4.37 -7.37 13.98
C GLU A 63 4.67 -5.96 14.53
N PRO A 64 5.49 -5.83 15.60
CA PRO A 64 5.70 -4.56 16.32
C PRO A 64 6.43 -3.49 15.50
N LEU A 65 6.94 -3.84 14.31
CA LEU A 65 7.52 -2.90 13.34
C LEU A 65 6.46 -1.99 12.70
N PHE A 66 5.18 -2.35 12.77
CA PHE A 66 4.10 -1.57 12.18
C PHE A 66 3.21 -0.96 13.27
N SER A 67 3.00 0.35 13.18
CA SER A 67 2.04 1.07 14.02
C SER A 67 0.64 1.14 13.38
N ASP A 68 0.57 0.94 12.07
CA ASP A 68 -0.66 0.92 11.28
C ASP A 68 -0.95 -0.50 10.80
N PRO A 69 -2.10 -1.10 11.15
CA PRO A 69 -2.46 -2.42 10.62
C PRO A 69 -2.77 -2.39 9.11
N GLY A 70 -3.05 -1.23 8.51
CA GLY A 70 -3.31 -1.08 7.09
C GLY A 70 -2.03 -0.81 6.30
N GLN A 71 -1.58 -1.78 5.50
CA GLN A 71 -0.46 -1.59 4.57
C GLN A 71 -0.95 -1.62 3.12
N ILE A 72 -0.33 -0.83 2.25
CA ILE A 72 -0.68 -0.77 0.83
C ILE A 72 0.56 -1.06 0.01
N VAL A 73 0.43 -2.04 -0.89
CA VAL A 73 1.46 -2.40 -1.87
C VAL A 73 0.94 -2.08 -3.26
N HIS A 74 1.82 -1.54 -4.08
CA HIS A 74 1.56 -1.23 -5.49
C HIS A 74 2.04 -2.40 -6.37
N LEU A 75 1.29 -2.74 -7.42
CA LEU A 75 1.63 -3.76 -8.39
C LEU A 75 1.93 -3.09 -9.72
N ASP A 76 3.20 -3.08 -10.11
CA ASP A 76 3.65 -2.33 -11.30
C ASP A 76 2.98 -2.85 -12.57
N ALA A 77 2.98 -4.17 -12.76
CA ALA A 77 2.48 -4.83 -13.96
C ALA A 77 0.99 -4.55 -14.27
N TYR A 78 0.21 -4.07 -13.28
CA TYR A 78 -1.21 -3.74 -13.47
C TYR A 78 -1.45 -2.24 -13.62
N CYS A 79 -0.47 -1.41 -13.25
CA CYS A 79 -0.60 0.03 -13.32
C CYS A 79 -0.40 0.51 -14.76
N ASN A 80 -1.25 1.44 -15.19
CA ASN A 80 -1.09 2.16 -16.46
C ASN A 80 -0.86 3.66 -16.23
N GLU A 81 -0.47 4.03 -15.01
CA GLU A 81 -0.22 5.40 -14.59
C GLU A 81 -1.39 6.38 -14.85
N CYS A 82 -2.64 5.89 -14.84
CA CYS A 82 -3.83 6.75 -15.03
C CYS A 82 -4.00 7.86 -13.98
N GLY A 83 -3.19 7.87 -12.92
CA GLY A 83 -3.17 8.91 -11.88
C GLY A 83 -4.37 8.90 -10.93
N ASN A 84 -5.35 8.02 -11.12
CA ASN A 84 -6.59 8.06 -10.35
C ASN A 84 -6.36 7.86 -8.84
N CYS A 85 -5.50 6.89 -8.49
CA CYS A 85 -5.13 6.65 -7.09
C CYS A 85 -4.39 7.84 -6.45
N GLY A 86 -3.59 8.58 -7.22
CA GLY A 86 -2.93 9.80 -6.76
C GLY A 86 -3.91 10.96 -6.57
N HIS A 87 -4.83 11.14 -7.52
CA HIS A 87 -5.84 12.21 -7.47
C HIS A 87 -6.73 12.12 -6.22
N PHE A 88 -7.13 10.90 -5.84
CA PHE A 88 -7.98 10.66 -4.66
C PHE A 88 -7.18 10.46 -3.36
N CYS A 89 -5.84 10.51 -3.40
CA CYS A 89 -5.03 10.40 -2.21
C CYS A 89 -5.09 11.72 -1.42
N PRO A 90 -5.49 11.72 -0.14
CA PRO A 90 -5.50 12.93 0.68
C PRO A 90 -4.08 13.37 1.10
N TRP A 91 -3.07 12.52 0.90
CA TRP A 91 -1.69 12.75 1.33
C TRP A 91 -0.83 13.29 0.18
N THR A 92 -0.05 14.34 0.46
CA THR A 92 0.89 14.92 -0.51
C THR A 92 2.19 14.12 -0.65
N ILE A 93 2.55 13.35 0.38
CA ILE A 93 3.65 12.39 0.40
C ILE A 93 3.03 11.00 0.56
N GLY A 94 3.50 10.01 -0.21
CA GLY A 94 2.92 8.66 -0.17
C GLY A 94 1.88 8.41 -1.26
N VAL A 95 2.02 9.07 -2.42
CA VAL A 95 1.18 8.90 -3.60
C VAL A 95 1.19 7.42 -4.01
N PRO A 96 0.03 6.74 -4.13
CA PRO A 96 -0.03 5.28 -4.17
C PRO A 96 0.82 4.60 -5.25
N TYR A 97 0.72 5.05 -6.50
CA TYR A 97 1.43 4.41 -7.62
C TYR A 97 2.93 4.75 -7.70
N ARG A 98 3.41 5.71 -6.91
CA ARG A 98 4.78 6.24 -6.98
C ARG A 98 5.59 5.97 -5.72
N ASP A 99 4.97 6.16 -4.57
CA ASP A 99 5.67 6.24 -3.29
C ASP A 99 5.42 4.99 -2.42
N LYS A 100 4.40 4.16 -2.73
CA LYS A 100 4.17 2.90 -2.00
C LYS A 100 5.15 1.82 -2.50
N PRO A 101 5.56 0.89 -1.62
CA PRO A 101 6.39 -0.23 -2.04
C PRO A 101 5.77 -0.97 -3.22
N THR A 102 6.55 -1.13 -4.28
CA THR A 102 6.11 -1.74 -5.53
C THR A 102 6.56 -3.19 -5.63
N VAL A 103 5.66 -4.08 -6.04
CA VAL A 103 6.01 -5.41 -6.52
C VAL A 103 6.17 -5.36 -8.03
N PHE A 104 7.32 -5.79 -8.50
CA PHE A 104 7.66 -5.89 -9.91
C PHE A 104 7.60 -7.35 -10.37
N SER A 105 7.03 -7.57 -11.55
CA SER A 105 6.96 -8.90 -12.17
C SER A 105 8.02 -9.13 -13.24
N SER A 106 8.72 -8.08 -13.67
CA SER A 106 9.78 -8.16 -14.68
C SER A 106 10.98 -7.30 -14.31
N LYS A 107 12.16 -7.71 -14.80
CA LYS A 107 13.40 -6.95 -14.64
C LYS A 107 13.38 -5.62 -15.40
N ILE A 108 12.76 -5.61 -16.59
CA ILE A 108 12.66 -4.42 -17.43
C ILE A 108 11.85 -3.33 -16.71
N ASP A 109 10.72 -3.69 -16.12
CA ASP A 109 9.89 -2.73 -15.39
C ASP A 109 10.57 -2.24 -14.12
N PHE A 110 11.25 -3.14 -13.40
CA PHE A 110 12.06 -2.77 -12.25
C PHE A 110 13.14 -1.74 -12.63
N GLU A 111 13.89 -1.97 -13.72
CA GLU A 111 14.97 -1.09 -14.20
C GLU A 111 14.45 0.26 -14.72
N ASN A 112 13.27 0.28 -15.33
CA ASN A 112 12.64 1.50 -15.86
C ASN A 112 11.89 2.33 -14.81
N SER A 113 11.73 1.80 -13.59
CA SER A 113 11.07 2.48 -12.48
C SER A 113 12.06 3.07 -11.49
N THR A 114 11.66 4.13 -10.79
CA THR A 114 12.38 4.68 -9.63
C THR A 114 11.73 4.32 -8.30
N ASN A 115 10.60 3.62 -8.32
CA ASN A 115 9.88 3.27 -7.10
C ASN A 115 10.71 2.32 -6.22
N SER A 116 10.64 2.52 -4.90
CA SER A 116 11.11 1.52 -3.95
C SER A 116 10.25 0.27 -4.05
N GLY A 117 10.85 -0.90 -4.06
CA GLY A 117 10.14 -2.13 -4.30
C GLY A 117 11.01 -3.35 -4.44
N TRP A 118 10.37 -4.43 -4.87
CA TRP A 118 10.93 -5.78 -4.87
C TRP A 118 10.66 -6.47 -6.21
N LEU A 119 11.66 -7.18 -6.70
CA LEU A 119 11.57 -8.16 -7.78
C LEU A 119 12.09 -9.49 -7.23
N LEU A 120 11.20 -10.46 -7.08
CA LEU A 120 11.55 -11.80 -6.62
C LEU A 120 11.91 -12.67 -7.84
N GLN A 121 13.09 -13.29 -7.81
CA GLN A 121 13.61 -14.19 -8.83
C GLN A 121 14.06 -15.49 -8.17
N GLU A 122 13.19 -16.50 -8.18
CA GLU A 122 13.45 -17.77 -7.48
C GLU A 122 13.79 -17.52 -6.00
N ASP A 123 15.03 -17.81 -5.59
CA ASP A 123 15.54 -17.62 -4.23
C ASP A 123 16.32 -16.29 -4.06
N SER A 124 16.27 -15.38 -5.04
CA SER A 124 16.92 -14.08 -5.00
C SER A 124 15.90 -12.93 -5.01
N LEU A 125 16.11 -11.95 -4.15
CA LEU A 125 15.33 -10.73 -4.06
C LEU A 125 16.17 -9.55 -4.52
N VAL A 126 15.85 -9.01 -5.69
CA VAL A 126 16.37 -7.73 -6.16
C VAL A 126 15.46 -6.63 -5.58
N TRP A 127 16.05 -5.61 -4.98
CA TRP A 127 15.28 -4.58 -4.28
C TRP A 127 15.82 -3.18 -4.55
N ARG A 128 14.90 -2.21 -4.47
CA ARG A 128 15.19 -0.78 -4.44
C ARG A 128 14.58 -0.18 -3.17
N LEU A 129 15.35 0.58 -2.41
CA LEU A 129 14.86 1.35 -1.26
C LEU A 129 15.46 2.76 -1.31
N GLY A 130 14.63 3.74 -1.67
CA GLY A 130 15.10 5.07 -2.06
C GLY A 130 16.07 4.97 -3.25
N ASP A 131 17.24 5.58 -3.10
CA ASP A 131 18.31 5.54 -4.11
C ASP A 131 19.20 4.28 -4.00
N ALA A 132 19.01 3.45 -2.97
CA ALA A 132 19.80 2.24 -2.76
C ALA A 132 19.21 1.07 -3.56
N LEU A 133 20.10 0.30 -4.18
CA LEU A 133 19.80 -0.92 -4.92
C LEU A 133 20.64 -2.06 -4.36
N GLY A 134 20.07 -3.26 -4.33
CA GLY A 134 20.80 -4.44 -3.92
C GLY A 134 20.08 -5.73 -4.28
N GLU A 135 20.76 -6.82 -3.96
CA GLU A 135 20.27 -8.18 -4.16
C GLU A 135 20.58 -8.98 -2.89
N THR A 136 19.63 -9.79 -2.45
CA THR A 136 19.78 -10.64 -1.27
C THR A 136 19.07 -11.97 -1.46
N GLY A 137 19.54 -13.01 -0.75
CA GLY A 137 18.92 -14.33 -0.78
C GLY A 137 17.65 -14.39 0.07
N VAL A 138 16.65 -15.11 -0.44
CA VAL A 138 15.42 -15.47 0.26
C VAL A 138 15.47 -16.96 0.60
N ALA A 139 15.19 -17.32 1.84
CA ALA A 139 15.11 -18.71 2.25
C ALA A 139 13.91 -18.94 3.17
N GLY A 140 13.03 -19.87 2.80
CA GLY A 140 11.81 -20.14 3.58
C GLY A 140 10.87 -18.93 3.69
N GLY A 141 10.93 -18.01 2.72
CA GLY A 141 10.15 -16.77 2.72
C GLY A 141 10.75 -15.64 3.55
N SER A 142 11.94 -15.82 4.13
CA SER A 142 12.65 -14.78 4.89
C SER A 142 13.86 -14.24 4.15
N VAL A 143 14.09 -12.95 4.32
CA VAL A 143 15.19 -12.21 3.69
C VAL A 143 16.46 -12.31 4.55
N LYS A 144 17.60 -12.63 3.94
CA LYS A 144 18.90 -12.65 4.62
C LYS A 144 19.56 -11.28 4.59
N ASP A 145 20.44 -11.03 5.56
CA ASP A 145 21.38 -9.90 5.55
C ASP A 145 20.72 -8.54 5.22
N ILE A 146 19.66 -8.19 5.94
CA ILE A 146 18.93 -6.93 5.77
C ILE A 146 19.93 -5.76 5.86
N PRO A 147 20.01 -4.88 4.83
CA PRO A 147 20.93 -3.77 4.83
C PRO A 147 20.58 -2.76 5.93
N ALA A 148 21.61 -2.13 6.52
CA ALA A 148 21.46 -1.10 7.54
C ALA A 148 21.06 0.26 6.93
N LEU A 149 19.90 0.30 6.26
CA LEU A 149 19.28 1.50 5.71
C LEU A 149 18.08 1.91 6.57
N GLU A 150 17.77 3.21 6.59
CA GLU A 150 16.57 3.71 7.25
C GLU A 150 15.31 3.08 6.63
N GLY A 151 14.41 2.56 7.47
CA GLY A 151 13.16 1.92 7.03
C GLY A 151 13.34 0.51 6.42
N ALA A 152 14.55 -0.04 6.39
CA ALA A 152 14.80 -1.36 5.79
C ALA A 152 14.06 -2.48 6.54
N ALA A 153 14.03 -2.44 7.88
CA ALA A 153 13.41 -3.49 8.69
C ALA A 153 11.91 -3.64 8.36
N GLU A 154 11.18 -2.52 8.32
CA GLU A 154 9.76 -2.46 7.97
C GLU A 154 9.52 -2.87 6.52
N PHE A 155 10.38 -2.39 5.60
CA PHE A 155 10.29 -2.67 4.17
C PHE A 155 10.45 -4.16 3.88
N PHE A 156 11.54 -4.80 4.32
CA PHE A 156 11.73 -6.23 4.10
C PHE A 156 10.72 -7.07 4.87
N ARG A 157 10.31 -6.65 6.08
CA ARG A 157 9.26 -7.37 6.79
C ARG A 157 7.94 -7.34 6.04
N LEU A 158 7.58 -6.21 5.43
CA LEU A 158 6.38 -6.10 4.60
C LEU A 158 6.46 -7.05 3.40
N PHE A 159 7.61 -7.16 2.74
CA PHE A 159 7.83 -8.16 1.70
C PHE A 159 7.54 -9.58 2.19
N GLU A 160 8.11 -9.99 3.32
CA GLU A 160 7.92 -11.35 3.88
C GLU A 160 6.44 -11.63 4.17
N LEU A 161 5.72 -10.65 4.74
CA LEU A 161 4.29 -10.77 5.01
C LEU A 161 3.48 -10.90 3.72
N VAL A 162 3.78 -10.09 2.71
CA VAL A 162 3.12 -10.15 1.41
C VAL A 162 3.40 -11.48 0.71
N LEU A 163 4.65 -11.97 0.76
CA LEU A 163 5.04 -13.24 0.17
C LEU A 163 4.34 -14.42 0.86
N ARG A 164 4.24 -14.37 2.19
CA ARG A 164 3.53 -15.38 2.98
C ARG A 164 2.03 -15.41 2.66
N ASP A 165 1.39 -14.25 2.63
CA ASP A 165 -0.07 -14.16 2.56
C ASP A 165 -0.60 -14.18 1.12
N ARG A 166 0.19 -13.69 0.15
CA ARG A 166 -0.17 -13.54 -1.27
C ARG A 166 1.02 -13.82 -2.20
N PRO A 167 1.60 -15.04 -2.19
CA PRO A 167 2.80 -15.34 -3.00
C PRO A 167 2.61 -15.13 -4.51
N ALA A 168 1.38 -15.30 -5.02
CA ALA A 168 1.06 -15.10 -6.43
C ALA A 168 1.30 -13.67 -6.93
N LEU A 169 1.39 -12.67 -6.04
CA LEU A 169 1.70 -11.29 -6.45
C LEU A 169 3.13 -11.12 -6.95
N PHE A 170 4.04 -12.02 -6.56
CA PHE A 170 5.43 -12.03 -7.01
C PHE A 170 5.67 -12.94 -8.22
N SER A 171 4.62 -13.59 -8.75
CA SER A 171 4.75 -14.41 -9.95
C SER A 171 4.91 -13.53 -11.19
N ALA A 172 5.56 -14.09 -12.21
CA ALA A 172 5.56 -13.48 -13.53
C ALA A 172 4.10 -13.33 -14.00
N VAL A 173 3.76 -12.15 -14.50
CA VAL A 173 2.52 -11.98 -15.25
C VAL A 173 2.83 -12.53 -16.64
N ASP A 174 2.09 -13.55 -17.08
CA ASP A 174 2.30 -14.17 -18.38
C ASP A 174 2.36 -13.08 -19.46
N LEU A 175 3.56 -12.86 -20.00
CA LEU A 175 3.72 -12.18 -21.27
C LEU A 175 3.20 -13.17 -22.30
N LYS A 176 1.89 -13.16 -22.52
CA LYS A 176 1.33 -13.88 -23.66
C LYS A 176 2.13 -13.47 -24.89
N THR A 177 2.70 -14.44 -25.60
CA THR A 177 3.38 -14.09 -26.84
C THR A 177 2.34 -13.48 -27.79
N PRO A 178 2.75 -12.65 -28.76
CA PRO A 178 1.81 -12.11 -29.74
C PRO A 178 0.93 -13.19 -30.39
N GLU A 179 1.46 -14.42 -30.56
CA GLU A 179 0.69 -15.57 -31.07
C GLU A 179 -0.43 -16.05 -30.11
N GLU A 180 -0.29 -15.85 -28.81
CA GLU A 180 -1.27 -16.25 -27.78
C GLU A 180 -2.38 -15.20 -27.54
N LEU A 181 -2.23 -14.01 -28.14
CA LEU A 181 -3.21 -12.91 -28.10
C LEU A 181 -4.14 -12.88 -29.32
N GLU A 182 -3.87 -13.70 -30.36
CA GLU A 182 -4.65 -13.77 -31.60
C GLU A 182 -5.80 -14.82 -31.59
N VAL A 183 -6.29 -15.22 -30.41
CA VAL A 183 -7.44 -16.15 -30.28
C VAL A 183 -8.78 -15.41 -30.20
#